data_AF-A0A059BEG0-F1
#
_entry.id   AF-A0A059BEG0-F1
#
_cell.length_a   1.000
_cell.length_b   1.000
_cell.length_c   1.000
_cell.angle_alpha   90.00
_cell.angle_beta   90.00
_cell.angle_gamma   90.00
#
_symmetry.space_group_name_H-M   'P 1'
#
loop_
_entity.id
_entity.type
_entity.pdbx_description
1 polymer ?
#
loop_
_entity_poly.entity_id
_entity_poly.type
_entity_poly.pdbx_seq_one_letter_code
_entity_poly.pdbx_strand_id
1 'polypeptide(L)'
;MSGIASLSSSPISLRSRAAPAPRLRRFVISCRRTVRMSAAATTGSPALSFEGMAVKPPSHPTYDLEGVIKLALAEDAGDRGDVTCMATIPADMEVEAHFLAKEDGVVAGIALAEMVFHEVDPSLKVDWTKKDGDYIHKGLQFGRVSGRAYSVVVAERVVLNFMQRMSGIATLTKAMADAAHPARILETRKTAPVLRLVDKWAVLIGGGKNHRMGLFDMVMIKDNHISIAGGVTNAIRSVDTYLKQNNLQMEVEVETRTLEEVKEVLNYASETNTFLTRIMLDNMVVPLSNGDVDVSMLQEAVALINGKFDTEISMQQCCIFKSARVVRRLEMLFLKQYIELDKLV
;
A
#
# COMPACT_ATOMS: atom_id res chain seq x y z
N MET A 1 47.42 56.19 -10.39
CA MET A 1 47.41 57.67 -10.43
C MET A 1 46.24 58.10 -11.30
N SER A 2 45.57 59.23 -11.00
CA SER A 2 44.50 59.91 -11.78
C SER A 2 43.36 59.03 -12.36
N GLY A 3 42.08 59.15 -11.99
CA GLY A 3 41.40 60.14 -11.16
C GLY A 3 40.75 61.27 -11.97
N ILE A 4 39.52 61.63 -11.55
CA ILE A 4 38.67 62.77 -11.98
C ILE A 4 38.01 62.53 -13.38
N ALA A 5 36.72 62.81 -13.62
CA ALA A 5 35.68 63.51 -12.84
C ALA A 5 34.32 62.75 -12.78
N SER A 6 33.45 63.20 -11.87
CA SER A 6 31.98 63.04 -11.88
C SER A 6 31.31 64.32 -12.41
N LEU A 7 30.04 64.27 -12.82
CA LEU A 7 29.13 65.42 -12.68
C LEU A 7 27.67 64.99 -12.50
N SER A 8 27.00 65.65 -11.57
CA SER A 8 25.66 65.35 -11.06
C SER A 8 24.67 66.47 -11.40
N SER A 9 23.42 66.15 -11.72
CA SER A 9 22.32 67.11 -11.54
C SER A 9 20.94 66.46 -11.40
N SER A 10 20.34 66.71 -10.23
CA SER A 10 18.91 66.69 -9.91
C SER A 10 18.72 67.80 -8.85
N PRO A 11 17.50 68.26 -8.50
CA PRO A 11 16.18 67.99 -9.08
C PRO A 11 15.40 69.30 -9.42
N ILE A 12 14.24 69.20 -10.09
CA ILE A 12 13.16 70.20 -9.95
C ILE A 12 11.83 69.49 -9.70
N SER A 13 11.13 69.92 -8.65
CA SER A 13 9.83 69.38 -8.24
C SER A 13 8.69 70.16 -8.88
N LEU A 14 7.70 69.45 -9.45
CA LEU A 14 6.36 70.00 -9.67
C LEU A 14 5.31 69.01 -9.13
N ARG A 15 4.79 69.31 -7.93
CA ARG A 15 3.60 68.66 -7.39
C ARG A 15 2.36 69.16 -8.14
N SER A 16 1.62 68.27 -8.79
CA SER A 16 0.19 68.49 -9.10
C SER A 16 -0.66 67.63 -8.17
N ARG A 17 -1.55 68.29 -7.41
CA ARG A 17 -2.56 67.62 -6.59
C ARG A 17 -3.76 67.28 -7.47
N ALA A 18 -4.01 66.00 -7.72
CA ALA A 18 -5.32 65.55 -8.21
C ALA A 18 -6.27 65.32 -7.03
N ALA A 19 -7.50 65.84 -7.12
CA ALA A 19 -8.49 65.75 -6.05
C ALA A 19 -9.23 64.38 -6.06
N PRO A 20 -9.71 63.89 -4.91
CA PRO A 20 -10.44 62.62 -4.84
C PRO A 20 -11.86 62.73 -5.43
N ALA A 21 -12.26 61.70 -6.18
CA ALA A 21 -13.59 61.59 -6.80
C ALA A 21 -14.74 61.48 -5.75
N PRO A 22 -15.96 61.91 -6.09
CA PRO A 22 -17.06 62.01 -5.13
C PRO A 22 -17.59 60.64 -4.65
N ARG A 23 -17.89 60.56 -3.35
CA ARG A 23 -18.44 59.36 -2.70
C ARG A 23 -19.91 59.12 -3.10
N LEU A 24 -20.16 58.09 -3.90
CA LEU A 24 -21.51 57.56 -4.11
C LEU A 24 -22.02 56.86 -2.85
N ARG A 25 -23.08 57.42 -2.24
CA ARG A 25 -23.80 56.81 -1.13
C ARG A 25 -24.57 55.58 -1.63
N ARG A 26 -24.12 54.36 -1.31
CA ARG A 26 -24.99 53.17 -1.35
C ARG A 26 -25.76 53.06 -0.03
N PHE A 27 -27.09 52.90 -0.14
CA PHE A 27 -27.96 52.64 0.99
C PHE A 27 -27.58 51.31 1.66
N VAL A 28 -27.30 51.33 2.95
CA VAL A 28 -27.13 50.10 3.76
C VAL A 28 -28.50 49.72 4.31
N ILE A 29 -29.15 48.72 3.70
CA ILE A 29 -30.34 48.10 4.30
C ILE A 29 -29.88 47.17 5.41
N SER A 30 -30.12 47.60 6.66
CA SER A 30 -29.81 46.83 7.87
C SER A 30 -30.79 45.66 8.03
N CYS A 31 -30.45 44.48 7.52
CA CYS A 31 -31.09 43.23 7.92
C CYS A 31 -30.30 42.58 9.07
N ARG A 32 -30.68 42.89 10.33
CA ARG A 32 -30.11 42.22 11.51
C ARG A 32 -30.72 40.82 11.66
N ARG A 33 -30.05 39.80 11.12
CA ARG A 33 -30.21 38.42 11.59
C ARG A 33 -29.13 38.11 12.62
N THR A 34 -29.51 38.09 13.89
CA THR A 34 -28.64 37.64 14.99
C THR A 34 -28.43 36.13 14.89
N VAL A 35 -27.30 35.70 14.32
CA VAL A 35 -26.86 34.30 14.39
C VAL A 35 -25.90 34.16 15.58
N ARG A 36 -26.24 33.31 16.54
CA ARG A 36 -25.35 32.96 17.65
C ARG A 36 -24.13 32.22 17.10
N MET A 37 -22.95 32.79 17.29
CA MET A 37 -21.68 32.08 17.09
C MET A 37 -21.41 31.20 18.31
N SER A 38 -21.55 29.88 18.14
CA SER A 38 -20.95 28.90 19.04
C SER A 38 -19.64 28.43 18.41
N ALA A 39 -18.50 28.90 18.94
CA ALA A 39 -17.20 28.44 18.52
C ALA A 39 -16.97 27.00 19.02
N ALA A 40 -17.09 26.03 18.11
CA ALA A 40 -16.52 24.70 18.27
C ALA A 40 -15.29 24.64 17.36
N ALA A 41 -14.10 24.50 17.94
CA ALA A 41 -12.87 24.29 17.18
C ALA A 41 -12.78 22.82 16.76
N THR A 42 -13.31 22.49 15.57
CA THR A 42 -13.06 21.22 14.90
C THR A 42 -11.78 21.32 14.06
N THR A 43 -10.63 21.11 14.70
CA THR A 43 -9.40 20.76 14.00
C THR A 43 -9.49 19.30 13.54
N GLY A 44 -9.75 19.10 12.25
CA GLY A 44 -9.78 17.79 11.62
C GLY A 44 -10.59 17.83 10.32
N SER A 45 -9.94 17.55 9.19
CA SER A 45 -10.65 17.16 7.97
C SER A 45 -11.52 15.93 8.26
N PRO A 46 -12.66 15.76 7.58
CA PRO A 46 -13.45 14.55 7.71
C PRO A 46 -12.65 13.38 7.12
N ALA A 47 -11.99 12.60 7.98
CA ALA A 47 -11.31 11.38 7.57
C ALA A 47 -12.32 10.46 6.88
N LEU A 48 -12.00 10.02 5.66
CA LEU A 48 -12.78 9.01 4.93
C LEU A 48 -12.96 7.78 5.84
N SER A 49 -14.21 7.47 6.22
CA SER A 49 -14.44 6.43 7.20
C SER A 49 -14.25 5.05 6.60
N PHE A 50 -13.25 4.31 7.10
CA PHE A 50 -12.90 2.94 6.71
C PHE A 50 -13.97 1.87 7.07
N GLU A 51 -15.19 2.31 7.38
CA GLU A 51 -16.29 1.50 7.92
C GLU A 51 -17.09 0.81 6.80
N GLY A 52 -17.03 1.32 5.56
CA GLY A 52 -17.68 0.73 4.39
C GLY A 52 -16.82 -0.24 3.56
N MET A 53 -15.51 -0.39 3.86
CA MET A 53 -14.60 -1.18 3.03
C MET A 53 -14.75 -2.69 3.26
N ALA A 54 -14.84 -3.47 2.18
CA ALA A 54 -14.92 -4.93 2.23
C ALA A 54 -13.64 -5.58 2.81
N VAL A 55 -12.47 -4.98 2.55
CA VAL A 55 -11.17 -5.40 3.09
C VAL A 55 -10.46 -4.16 3.61
N LYS A 56 -10.23 -4.08 4.92
CA LYS A 56 -9.56 -2.93 5.54
C LYS A 56 -8.06 -2.89 5.16
N PRO A 57 -7.48 -1.70 4.95
CA PRO A 57 -6.04 -1.57 4.73
C PRO A 57 -5.27 -1.99 5.99
N PRO A 58 -4.05 -2.54 5.83
CA PRO A 58 -3.16 -2.77 6.95
C PRO A 58 -2.61 -1.44 7.49
N SER A 59 -2.17 -1.42 8.75
CA SER A 59 -1.59 -0.25 9.40
C SER A 59 -0.06 -0.35 9.56
N HIS A 60 0.61 0.78 9.73
CA HIS A 60 2.03 0.87 10.06
C HIS A 60 2.25 1.96 11.11
N PRO A 61 3.16 1.79 12.10
CA PRO A 61 3.27 2.70 13.25
C PRO A 61 3.84 4.09 12.92
N THR A 62 4.43 4.30 11.74
CA THR A 62 5.16 5.54 11.40
C THR A 62 4.77 6.20 10.08
N TYR A 63 3.86 5.62 9.30
CA TYR A 63 3.34 6.21 8.07
C TYR A 63 2.04 5.50 7.65
N ASP A 64 1.26 6.14 6.80
CA ASP A 64 -0.05 5.69 6.33
C ASP A 64 -0.16 5.78 4.79
N LEU A 65 -1.36 5.53 4.26
CA LEU A 65 -1.64 5.62 2.83
C LEU A 65 -1.67 7.08 2.34
N GLU A 66 -2.10 8.03 3.18
CA GLU A 66 -2.16 9.46 2.84
C GLU A 66 -0.75 10.01 2.53
N GLY A 67 0.25 9.66 3.36
CA GLY A 67 1.65 10.00 3.11
C GLY A 67 2.20 9.39 1.82
N VAL A 68 1.79 8.16 1.47
CA VAL A 68 2.20 7.51 0.21
C VAL A 68 1.56 8.19 -1.01
N ILE A 69 0.27 8.55 -0.91
CA ILE A 69 -0.47 9.28 -1.96
C ILE A 69 0.15 10.66 -2.20
N LYS A 70 0.46 11.41 -1.13
CA LYS A 70 1.11 12.72 -1.21
C LYS A 70 2.48 12.66 -1.88
N LEU A 71 3.27 11.63 -1.59
CA LEU A 71 4.56 11.40 -2.26
C LEU A 71 4.38 11.06 -3.75
N ALA A 72 3.41 10.23 -4.12
CA ALA A 72 3.14 9.88 -5.51
C ALA A 72 2.61 11.07 -6.34
N LEU A 73 1.75 11.91 -5.76
CA LEU A 73 1.29 13.16 -6.39
C LEU A 73 2.45 14.16 -6.56
N ALA A 74 3.33 14.27 -5.57
CA ALA A 74 4.51 15.13 -5.66
C ALA A 74 5.56 14.62 -6.66
N GLU A 75 5.66 13.29 -6.86
CA GLU A 75 6.52 12.66 -7.88
C GLU A 75 6.08 13.06 -9.31
N ASP A 76 4.78 13.01 -9.59
CA ASP A 76 4.23 13.24 -10.94
C ASP A 76 4.05 14.74 -11.25
N ALA A 77 3.62 15.55 -10.27
CA ALA A 77 3.32 16.98 -10.45
C ALA A 77 4.51 17.93 -10.18
N GLY A 78 5.48 17.52 -9.37
CA GLY A 78 6.62 18.36 -8.97
C GLY A 78 6.22 19.70 -8.32
N ASP A 79 7.02 20.75 -8.57
CA ASP A 79 6.78 22.12 -8.09
C ASP A 79 5.83 22.94 -8.97
N ARG A 80 5.49 22.43 -10.18
CA ARG A 80 4.81 23.20 -11.23
C ARG A 80 3.40 22.72 -11.56
N GLY A 81 3.05 21.48 -11.24
CA GLY A 81 1.81 20.85 -11.72
C GLY A 81 1.85 20.52 -13.21
N ASP A 82 0.72 20.09 -13.75
CA ASP A 82 0.62 19.69 -15.16
C ASP A 82 0.59 20.93 -16.08
N VAL A 83 1.76 21.22 -16.66
CA VAL A 83 1.96 22.30 -17.64
C VAL A 83 1.14 22.09 -18.91
N THR A 84 0.88 20.84 -19.30
CA THR A 84 0.06 20.53 -20.49
C THR A 84 -1.39 20.88 -20.23
N CYS A 85 -1.96 20.43 -19.11
CA CYS A 85 -3.32 20.80 -18.73
C CYS A 85 -3.48 22.32 -18.54
N MET A 86 -2.55 22.98 -17.83
CA MET A 86 -2.58 24.45 -17.67
C MET A 86 -2.51 25.22 -18.99
N ALA A 87 -1.84 24.67 -20.01
CA ALA A 87 -1.70 25.31 -21.32
C ALA A 87 -2.86 25.02 -22.29
N THR A 88 -3.65 23.98 -22.06
CA THR A 88 -4.59 23.44 -23.07
C THR A 88 -6.04 23.32 -22.59
N ILE A 89 -6.29 23.27 -21.29
CA ILE A 89 -7.61 23.04 -20.71
C ILE A 89 -8.12 24.32 -20.02
N PRO A 90 -9.33 24.82 -20.33
CA PRO A 90 -9.94 25.93 -19.60
C PRO A 90 -10.15 25.60 -18.12
N ALA A 91 -9.85 26.53 -17.23
CA ALA A 91 -9.86 26.30 -15.78
C ALA A 91 -11.26 25.99 -15.19
N ASP A 92 -12.32 26.29 -15.93
CA ASP A 92 -13.73 26.04 -15.61
C ASP A 92 -14.33 24.86 -16.39
N MET A 93 -13.54 24.14 -17.20
CA MET A 93 -14.00 22.95 -17.92
C MET A 93 -14.31 21.81 -16.94
N GLU A 94 -15.55 21.30 -16.98
CA GLU A 94 -15.95 20.04 -16.38
C GLU A 94 -15.96 18.91 -17.41
N VAL A 95 -15.75 17.69 -16.95
CA VAL A 95 -15.63 16.46 -17.76
C VAL A 95 -16.25 15.26 -17.03
N GLU A 96 -16.58 14.23 -17.79
CA GLU A 96 -16.84 12.87 -17.29
C GLU A 96 -15.86 11.88 -17.94
N ALA A 97 -15.31 10.94 -17.15
CA ALA A 97 -14.34 9.94 -17.60
C ALA A 97 -14.64 8.56 -17.00
N HIS A 98 -14.34 7.47 -17.72
CA HIS A 98 -14.75 6.11 -17.36
C HIS A 98 -13.57 5.16 -17.14
N PHE A 99 -13.63 4.34 -16.09
CA PHE A 99 -12.66 3.28 -15.84
C PHE A 99 -12.98 2.04 -16.66
N LEU A 100 -12.07 1.67 -17.57
CA LEU A 100 -12.21 0.53 -18.48
C LEU A 100 -11.16 -0.56 -18.18
N ALA A 101 -11.64 -1.79 -17.96
CA ALA A 101 -10.78 -2.97 -17.84
C ALA A 101 -10.18 -3.35 -19.20
N LYS A 102 -8.85 -3.46 -19.31
CA LYS A 102 -8.15 -3.83 -20.56
C LYS A 102 -7.70 -5.30 -20.59
N GLU A 103 -7.68 -5.95 -19.43
CA GLU A 103 -7.45 -7.39 -19.22
C GLU A 103 -8.45 -7.94 -18.17
N ASP A 104 -8.52 -9.27 -18.07
CA ASP A 104 -9.32 -9.99 -17.08
C ASP A 104 -8.56 -10.12 -15.75
N GLY A 105 -9.24 -10.03 -14.61
CA GLY A 105 -8.59 -10.18 -13.30
C GLY A 105 -9.45 -9.81 -12.10
N VAL A 106 -8.82 -9.67 -10.94
CA VAL A 106 -9.41 -9.16 -9.70
C VAL A 106 -9.11 -7.67 -9.60
N VAL A 107 -10.14 -6.83 -9.47
CA VAL A 107 -9.93 -5.38 -9.26
C VAL A 107 -9.49 -5.11 -7.82
N ALA A 108 -8.45 -4.30 -7.66
CA ALA A 108 -7.96 -3.84 -6.37
C ALA A 108 -7.40 -2.41 -6.46
N GLY A 109 -7.63 -1.61 -5.42
CA GLY A 109 -7.24 -0.21 -5.33
C GLY A 109 -8.37 0.78 -5.58
N ILE A 110 -9.64 0.34 -5.63
CA ILE A 110 -10.82 1.24 -5.74
C ILE A 110 -10.88 2.19 -4.55
N ALA A 111 -10.79 1.67 -3.32
CA ALA A 111 -10.79 2.50 -2.12
C ALA A 111 -9.55 3.42 -2.02
N LEU A 112 -8.42 3.04 -2.63
CA LEU A 112 -7.24 3.91 -2.71
C LEU A 112 -7.42 5.01 -3.78
N ALA A 113 -8.05 4.70 -4.91
CA ALA A 113 -8.36 5.67 -5.95
C ALA A 113 -9.28 6.78 -5.41
N GLU A 114 -10.28 6.44 -4.59
CA GLU A 114 -11.12 7.41 -3.88
C GLU A 114 -10.29 8.35 -2.98
N MET A 115 -9.29 7.83 -2.26
CA MET A 115 -8.37 8.65 -1.45
C MET A 115 -7.53 9.59 -2.32
N VAL A 116 -7.01 9.12 -3.46
CA VAL A 116 -6.22 9.95 -4.39
C VAL A 116 -7.08 11.06 -5.00
N PHE A 117 -8.28 10.75 -5.48
CA PHE A 117 -9.20 11.77 -6.00
C PHE A 117 -9.58 12.80 -4.93
N HIS A 118 -9.84 12.35 -3.70
CA HIS A 118 -10.15 13.25 -2.58
C HIS A 118 -8.98 14.16 -2.19
N GLU A 119 -7.75 13.66 -2.20
CA GLU A 119 -6.54 14.46 -1.94
C GLU A 119 -6.29 15.50 -3.04
N VAL A 120 -6.56 15.17 -4.31
CA VAL A 120 -6.40 16.11 -5.44
C VAL A 120 -7.51 17.17 -5.46
N ASP A 121 -8.77 16.76 -5.36
CA ASP A 121 -9.92 17.67 -5.39
C ASP A 121 -11.17 17.02 -4.74
N PRO A 122 -11.52 17.38 -3.48
CA PRO A 122 -12.70 16.88 -2.77
C PRO A 122 -14.05 17.13 -3.46
N SER A 123 -14.11 17.93 -4.54
CA SER A 123 -15.34 18.17 -5.31
C SER A 123 -15.58 17.16 -6.44
N LEU A 124 -14.59 16.32 -6.77
CA LEU A 124 -14.75 15.23 -7.72
C LEU A 124 -15.79 14.21 -7.23
N LYS A 125 -16.66 13.77 -8.15
CA LYS A 125 -17.65 12.73 -7.89
C LYS A 125 -17.20 11.45 -8.55
N VAL A 126 -17.07 10.39 -7.76
CA VAL A 126 -16.65 9.06 -8.23
C VAL A 126 -17.78 8.07 -7.98
N ASP A 127 -18.21 7.37 -9.04
CA ASP A 127 -19.21 6.30 -8.99
C ASP A 127 -18.56 4.97 -9.37
N TRP A 128 -18.77 3.91 -8.59
CA TRP A 128 -18.25 2.56 -8.90
C TRP A 128 -19.38 1.54 -9.07
N THR A 129 -19.24 0.63 -10.03
CA THR A 129 -20.13 -0.53 -10.21
C THR A 129 -19.52 -1.84 -9.73
N LYS A 130 -18.30 -1.76 -9.16
CA LYS A 130 -17.51 -2.85 -8.58
C LYS A 130 -16.87 -2.40 -7.27
N LYS A 131 -16.42 -3.36 -6.48
CA LYS A 131 -15.65 -3.15 -5.25
C LYS A 131 -14.33 -3.93 -5.30
N ASP A 132 -13.39 -3.55 -4.44
CA ASP A 132 -12.14 -4.29 -4.26
C ASP A 132 -12.42 -5.77 -3.97
N GLY A 133 -11.79 -6.65 -4.76
CA GLY A 133 -11.94 -8.11 -4.68
C GLY A 133 -12.93 -8.70 -5.69
N ASP A 134 -13.71 -7.88 -6.40
CA ASP A 134 -14.57 -8.36 -7.48
C ASP A 134 -13.74 -8.81 -8.71
N TYR A 135 -14.24 -9.81 -9.44
CA TYR A 135 -13.69 -10.18 -10.75
C TYR A 135 -14.22 -9.25 -11.85
N ILE A 136 -13.32 -8.80 -12.72
CA ILE A 136 -13.56 -7.97 -13.90
C ILE A 136 -13.08 -8.67 -15.17
N HIS A 137 -13.70 -8.36 -16.29
CA HIS A 137 -13.33 -8.87 -17.62
C HIS A 137 -13.02 -7.71 -18.56
N LYS A 138 -12.17 -7.96 -19.56
CA LYS A 138 -11.80 -6.98 -20.59
C LYS A 138 -13.03 -6.37 -21.26
N GLY A 139 -13.03 -5.04 -21.37
CA GLY A 139 -14.13 -4.25 -21.93
C GLY A 139 -15.18 -3.83 -20.90
N LEU A 140 -15.10 -4.28 -19.65
CA LEU A 140 -16.01 -3.83 -18.59
C LEU A 140 -15.69 -2.38 -18.17
N GLN A 141 -16.69 -1.50 -18.28
CA GLN A 141 -16.68 -0.21 -17.57
C GLN A 141 -17.13 -0.44 -16.12
N PHE A 142 -16.24 -0.18 -15.16
CA PHE A 142 -16.47 -0.53 -13.74
C PHE A 142 -16.49 0.67 -12.78
N GLY A 143 -16.24 1.87 -13.29
CA GLY A 143 -16.31 3.11 -12.53
C GLY A 143 -16.31 4.34 -13.42
N ARG A 144 -16.52 5.50 -12.80
CA ARG A 144 -16.65 6.79 -13.46
C ARG A 144 -16.25 7.91 -12.52
N VAL A 145 -15.58 8.93 -13.04
CA VAL A 145 -15.26 10.18 -12.31
C VAL A 145 -15.76 11.39 -13.10
N SER A 146 -16.30 12.38 -12.39
CA SER A 146 -16.77 13.63 -12.98
C SER A 146 -16.42 14.85 -12.11
N GLY A 147 -16.20 15.99 -12.76
CA GLY A 147 -15.83 17.26 -12.13
C GLY A 147 -14.83 18.04 -12.97
N ARG A 148 -13.97 18.84 -12.34
CA ARG A 148 -13.00 19.69 -13.04
C ARG A 148 -11.99 18.88 -13.86
N ALA A 149 -11.83 19.24 -15.13
CA ALA A 149 -10.94 18.58 -16.08
C ALA A 149 -9.49 18.51 -15.60
N TYR A 150 -8.95 19.63 -15.10
CA TYR A 150 -7.60 19.69 -14.53
C TYR A 150 -7.41 18.66 -13.40
N SER A 151 -8.36 18.60 -12.46
CA SER A 151 -8.31 17.71 -11.29
C SER A 151 -8.39 16.23 -11.70
N VAL A 152 -9.23 15.89 -12.68
CA VAL A 152 -9.35 14.51 -13.20
C VAL A 152 -8.05 14.05 -13.88
N VAL A 153 -7.47 14.88 -14.76
CA VAL A 153 -6.26 14.50 -15.52
C VAL A 153 -5.03 14.41 -14.62
N VAL A 154 -4.85 15.34 -13.66
CA VAL A 154 -3.74 15.29 -12.69
C VAL A 154 -3.83 14.05 -11.79
N ALA A 155 -5.03 13.59 -11.42
CA ALA A 155 -5.19 12.37 -10.64
C ALA A 155 -5.01 11.09 -11.47
N GLU A 156 -5.31 11.12 -12.77
CA GLU A 156 -5.43 9.94 -13.64
C GLU A 156 -4.23 8.99 -13.51
N ARG A 157 -3.02 9.49 -13.76
CA ARG A 157 -1.83 8.62 -13.87
C ARG A 157 -1.48 7.98 -12.54
N VAL A 158 -1.56 8.74 -11.45
CA VAL A 158 -1.31 8.25 -10.09
C VAL A 158 -2.36 7.19 -9.68
N VAL A 159 -3.65 7.45 -9.93
CA VAL A 159 -4.73 6.48 -9.69
C VAL A 159 -4.50 5.19 -10.48
N LEU A 160 -4.28 5.29 -11.80
CA LEU A 160 -4.09 4.11 -12.65
C LEU A 160 -2.85 3.31 -12.26
N ASN A 161 -1.73 3.96 -11.94
CA ASN A 161 -0.50 3.29 -11.51
C ASN A 161 -0.73 2.45 -10.24
N PHE A 162 -1.45 3.00 -9.24
CA PHE A 162 -1.81 2.25 -8.05
C PHE A 162 -2.78 1.11 -8.33
N MET A 163 -3.91 1.37 -9.02
CA MET A 163 -4.94 0.36 -9.30
C MET A 163 -4.40 -0.78 -10.15
N GLN A 164 -3.59 -0.51 -11.19
CA GLN A 164 -2.96 -1.54 -12.01
C GLN A 164 -2.04 -2.43 -11.18
N ARG A 165 -1.19 -1.83 -10.33
CA ARG A 165 -0.27 -2.56 -9.45
C ARG A 165 -1.04 -3.44 -8.46
N MET A 166 -2.01 -2.87 -7.77
CA MET A 166 -2.82 -3.60 -6.79
C MET A 166 -3.61 -4.72 -7.46
N SER A 167 -4.27 -4.46 -8.59
CA SER A 167 -5.07 -5.47 -9.32
C SER A 167 -4.21 -6.62 -9.83
N GLY A 168 -2.99 -6.34 -10.32
CA GLY A 168 -2.02 -7.39 -10.71
C GLY A 168 -1.62 -8.29 -9.53
N ILE A 169 -1.31 -7.70 -8.38
CA ILE A 169 -0.99 -8.44 -7.14
C ILE A 169 -2.21 -9.25 -6.65
N ALA A 170 -3.40 -8.65 -6.61
CA ALA A 170 -4.62 -9.31 -6.17
C ALA A 170 -5.01 -10.49 -7.07
N THR A 171 -4.88 -10.33 -8.40
CA THR A 171 -5.18 -11.36 -9.40
C THR A 171 -4.25 -12.58 -9.25
N LEU A 172 -2.94 -12.36 -9.13
CA LEU A 172 -1.98 -13.43 -8.91
C LEU A 172 -2.18 -14.10 -7.53
N THR A 173 -2.42 -13.31 -6.49
CA THR A 173 -2.71 -13.82 -5.15
C THR A 173 -3.95 -14.70 -5.14
N LYS A 174 -5.01 -14.31 -5.84
CA LYS A 174 -6.25 -15.08 -5.95
C LYS A 174 -6.03 -16.45 -6.58
N ALA A 175 -5.30 -16.50 -7.70
CA ALA A 175 -4.94 -17.75 -8.36
C ALA A 175 -4.08 -18.67 -7.44
N MET A 176 -3.13 -18.10 -6.69
CA MET A 176 -2.32 -18.86 -5.73
C MET A 176 -3.14 -19.35 -4.53
N ALA A 177 -4.02 -18.52 -3.98
CA ALA A 177 -4.85 -18.84 -2.81
C ALA A 177 -5.88 -19.93 -3.12
N ASP A 178 -6.52 -19.88 -4.29
CA ASP A 178 -7.47 -20.90 -4.72
C ASP A 178 -6.76 -22.24 -4.98
N ALA A 179 -5.54 -22.22 -5.53
CA ALA A 179 -4.73 -23.42 -5.74
C ALA A 179 -4.12 -24.02 -4.47
N ALA A 180 -3.94 -23.23 -3.41
CA ALA A 180 -3.34 -23.67 -2.14
C ALA A 180 -4.37 -24.19 -1.12
N HIS A 181 -5.67 -24.07 -1.38
CA HIS A 181 -6.72 -24.48 -0.46
C HIS A 181 -6.60 -25.98 -0.07
N PRO A 182 -6.70 -26.37 1.22
CA PRO A 182 -7.21 -25.60 2.37
C PRO A 182 -6.18 -24.72 3.09
N ALA A 183 -4.92 -24.69 2.64
CA ALA A 183 -3.91 -23.81 3.22
C ALA A 183 -4.09 -22.35 2.76
N ARG A 184 -3.22 -21.47 3.27
CA ARG A 184 -3.29 -20.02 3.05
C ARG A 184 -1.97 -19.53 2.46
N ILE A 185 -2.06 -18.62 1.49
CA ILE A 185 -0.90 -17.89 0.96
C ILE A 185 -0.61 -16.71 1.87
N LEU A 186 0.66 -16.58 2.28
CA LEU A 186 1.19 -15.45 3.04
C LEU A 186 2.09 -14.61 2.13
N GLU A 187 2.00 -13.29 2.24
CA GLU A 187 2.99 -12.40 1.63
C GLU A 187 4.24 -12.24 2.51
N THR A 188 5.22 -11.49 2.02
CA THR A 188 6.46 -11.24 2.76
C THR A 188 6.87 -9.78 2.68
N ARG A 189 7.83 -9.38 3.52
CA ARG A 189 8.47 -8.05 3.48
C ARG A 189 9.22 -7.73 2.16
N LYS A 190 9.30 -8.66 1.20
CA LYS A 190 9.83 -8.49 -0.19
C LYS A 190 8.86 -7.68 -1.08
N THR A 191 8.38 -6.55 -0.56
CA THR A 191 7.51 -5.59 -1.25
C THR A 191 8.34 -4.54 -1.99
N ALA A 192 7.71 -3.74 -2.85
CA ALA A 192 8.36 -2.52 -3.32
C ALA A 192 8.68 -1.59 -2.11
N PRO A 193 9.80 -0.85 -2.13
CA PRO A 193 10.10 0.18 -1.13
C PRO A 193 8.96 1.21 -1.06
N VAL A 194 8.68 1.72 0.14
CA VAL A 194 7.58 2.67 0.47
C VAL A 194 6.15 2.11 0.27
N LEU A 195 5.91 1.32 -0.79
CA LEU A 195 4.60 0.78 -1.16
C LEU A 195 4.13 -0.44 -0.35
N ARG A 196 4.76 -0.77 0.79
CA ARG A 196 4.44 -1.99 1.56
C ARG A 196 2.98 -2.09 2.01
N LEU A 197 2.37 -0.97 2.42
CA LEU A 197 0.95 -0.93 2.78
C LEU A 197 0.05 -1.29 1.61
N VAL A 198 0.34 -0.71 0.44
CA VAL A 198 -0.38 -0.92 -0.84
C VAL A 198 -0.25 -2.37 -1.31
N ASP A 199 0.98 -2.89 -1.35
CA ASP A 199 1.28 -4.26 -1.77
C ASP A 199 0.58 -5.30 -0.87
N LYS A 200 0.68 -5.14 0.45
CA LYS A 200 0.02 -6.03 1.42
C LYS A 200 -1.50 -5.94 1.37
N TRP A 201 -2.06 -4.74 1.15
CA TRP A 201 -3.51 -4.59 1.02
C TRP A 201 -4.03 -5.32 -0.22
N ALA A 202 -3.33 -5.25 -1.35
CA ALA A 202 -3.66 -5.99 -2.56
C ALA A 202 -3.64 -7.52 -2.36
N VAL A 203 -2.71 -8.04 -1.55
CA VAL A 203 -2.69 -9.46 -1.16
C VAL A 203 -3.93 -9.85 -0.36
N LEU A 204 -4.33 -9.03 0.63
CA LEU A 204 -5.57 -9.26 1.39
C LEU A 204 -6.81 -9.24 0.47
N ILE A 205 -6.88 -8.29 -0.47
CA ILE A 205 -7.97 -8.18 -1.46
C ILE A 205 -8.02 -9.42 -2.36
N GLY A 206 -6.86 -9.96 -2.76
CA GLY A 206 -6.75 -11.21 -3.51
C GLY A 206 -7.07 -12.48 -2.71
N GLY A 207 -7.44 -12.39 -1.42
CA GLY A 207 -7.75 -13.54 -0.56
C GLY A 207 -6.54 -14.22 0.06
N GLY A 208 -5.35 -13.62 -0.05
CA GLY A 208 -4.18 -14.00 0.73
C GLY A 208 -4.27 -13.52 2.18
N LYS A 209 -3.20 -13.73 2.95
CA LYS A 209 -3.05 -13.22 4.30
C LYS A 209 -1.74 -12.45 4.45
N ASN A 210 -1.74 -11.48 5.34
CA ASN A 210 -0.52 -10.81 5.73
C ASN A 210 0.29 -11.68 6.71
N HIS A 211 1.60 -11.76 6.45
CA HIS A 211 2.64 -12.02 7.45
C HIS A 211 3.01 -10.70 8.14
N ARG A 212 4.07 -10.71 8.96
CA ARG A 212 4.51 -9.53 9.71
C ARG A 212 4.74 -8.29 8.84
N MET A 213 4.24 -7.15 9.28
CA MET A 213 4.38 -5.86 8.60
C MET A 213 5.84 -5.41 8.51
N GLY A 214 6.59 -5.55 9.61
CA GLY A 214 7.96 -5.07 9.74
C GLY A 214 8.81 -5.92 10.69
N LEU A 215 9.99 -5.40 11.05
CA LEU A 215 10.84 -6.02 12.08
C LEU A 215 10.29 -5.84 13.50
N PHE A 216 9.45 -4.82 13.72
CA PHE A 216 8.85 -4.46 15.00
C PHE A 216 7.62 -5.30 15.37
N ASP A 217 7.05 -6.01 14.41
CA ASP A 217 5.69 -6.57 14.47
C ASP A 217 5.69 -8.02 15.00
N MET A 218 6.74 -8.77 14.67
CA MET A 218 6.88 -10.18 15.03
C MET A 218 8.36 -10.59 15.05
N VAL A 219 8.74 -11.39 16.04
CA VAL A 219 10.08 -12.01 16.08
C VAL A 219 10.14 -13.13 15.04
N MET A 220 11.20 -13.14 14.23
CA MET A 220 11.44 -14.17 13.22
C MET A 220 12.91 -14.54 13.27
N ILE A 221 13.20 -15.67 13.92
CA ILE A 221 14.55 -16.21 14.10
C ILE A 221 14.94 -16.91 12.79
N LYS A 222 15.92 -16.35 12.07
CA LYS A 222 16.46 -16.92 10.81
C LYS A 222 17.82 -17.59 11.00
N ASP A 223 18.25 -18.36 10.01
CA ASP A 223 19.59 -18.95 9.85
C ASP A 223 20.78 -18.14 10.43
N ASN A 224 20.84 -16.84 10.11
CA ASN A 224 21.90 -15.93 10.55
C ASN A 224 21.86 -15.69 12.07
N HIS A 225 20.66 -15.58 12.65
CA HIS A 225 20.45 -15.41 14.09
C HIS A 225 20.79 -16.69 14.85
N ILE A 226 20.39 -17.86 14.30
CA ILE A 226 20.72 -19.19 14.83
C ILE A 226 22.24 -19.39 14.87
N SER A 227 22.92 -19.02 13.79
CA SER A 227 24.38 -19.12 13.67
C SER A 227 25.10 -18.22 14.68
N ILE A 228 24.67 -16.95 14.82
CA ILE A 228 25.25 -15.99 15.77
C ILE A 228 24.96 -16.37 17.23
N ALA A 229 23.78 -16.92 17.53
CA ALA A 229 23.41 -17.38 18.86
C ALA A 229 24.05 -18.72 19.26
N GLY A 230 24.74 -19.40 18.34
CA GLY A 230 25.35 -20.70 18.59
C GLY A 230 24.31 -21.83 18.77
N GLY A 231 23.29 -21.87 17.91
CA GLY A 231 22.30 -22.97 17.85
C GLY A 231 20.85 -22.54 18.06
N VAL A 232 19.91 -23.36 17.60
CA VAL A 232 18.47 -23.02 17.57
C VAL A 232 17.93 -22.81 18.97
N THR A 233 18.25 -23.73 19.88
CA THR A 233 17.86 -23.68 21.30
C THR A 233 18.34 -22.39 21.99
N ASN A 234 19.55 -21.92 21.67
CA ASN A 234 20.11 -20.69 22.25
C ASN A 234 19.43 -19.43 21.69
N ALA A 235 19.06 -19.43 20.41
CA ALA A 235 18.33 -18.34 19.78
C ALA A 235 16.92 -18.19 20.39
N ILE A 236 16.15 -19.28 20.52
CA ILE A 236 14.81 -19.25 21.11
C ILE A 236 14.88 -18.84 22.59
N ARG A 237 15.81 -19.42 23.38
CA ARG A 237 15.99 -19.03 24.79
C ARG A 237 16.29 -17.54 24.94
N SER A 238 17.11 -16.97 24.07
CA SER A 238 17.44 -15.53 24.08
C SER A 238 16.21 -14.67 23.80
N VAL A 239 15.36 -15.07 22.85
CA VAL A 239 14.08 -14.40 22.56
C VAL A 239 13.12 -14.50 23.75
N ASP A 240 12.95 -15.69 24.33
CA ASP A 240 12.09 -15.89 25.50
C ASP A 240 12.51 -15.03 26.68
N THR A 241 13.82 -14.95 26.96
CA THR A 241 14.37 -14.08 27.99
C THR A 241 14.11 -12.60 27.68
N TYR A 242 14.35 -12.15 26.45
CA TYR A 242 14.14 -10.77 26.05
C TYR A 242 12.66 -10.34 26.16
N LEU A 243 11.72 -11.17 25.69
CA LEU A 243 10.28 -10.88 25.75
C LEU A 243 9.79 -10.84 27.21
N LYS A 244 10.23 -11.77 28.07
CA LYS A 244 9.95 -11.75 29.52
C LYS A 244 10.48 -10.49 30.20
N GLN A 245 11.74 -10.11 29.94
CA GLN A 245 12.39 -8.96 30.58
C GLN A 245 11.76 -7.62 30.18
N ASN A 246 11.30 -7.49 28.94
CA ASN A 246 10.68 -6.26 28.42
C ASN A 246 9.14 -6.28 28.51
N ASN A 247 8.55 -7.33 29.08
CA ASN A 247 7.10 -7.55 29.15
C ASN A 247 6.39 -7.40 27.79
N LEU A 248 7.00 -7.94 26.73
CA LEU A 248 6.50 -7.86 25.37
C LEU A 248 5.68 -9.11 25.02
N GLN A 249 4.56 -8.91 24.33
CA GLN A 249 3.69 -9.97 23.82
C GLN A 249 3.58 -9.80 22.30
N MET A 250 4.16 -10.74 21.55
CA MET A 250 4.15 -10.77 20.09
C MET A 250 4.37 -12.21 19.60
N GLU A 251 3.93 -12.52 18.39
CA GLU A 251 4.20 -13.81 17.77
C GLU A 251 5.72 -14.04 17.60
N VAL A 252 6.14 -15.31 17.67
CA VAL A 252 7.54 -15.72 17.52
C VAL A 252 7.59 -16.90 16.55
N GLU A 253 8.33 -16.70 15.47
CA GLU A 253 8.57 -17.72 14.45
C GLU A 253 10.06 -18.12 14.42
N VAL A 254 10.33 -19.41 14.22
CA VAL A 254 11.68 -19.93 13.97
C VAL A 254 11.77 -20.60 12.60
N GLU A 255 12.78 -20.22 11.83
CA GLU A 255 13.16 -20.84 10.57
C GLU A 255 13.98 -22.10 10.83
N THR A 256 13.61 -23.19 10.18
CA THR A 256 14.29 -24.50 10.26
C THR A 256 14.46 -25.07 8.86
N ARG A 257 15.60 -25.72 8.62
CA ARG A 257 16.05 -26.25 7.33
C ARG A 257 16.34 -27.75 7.38
N THR A 258 16.47 -28.33 8.58
CA THR A 258 16.68 -29.77 8.78
C THR A 258 15.70 -30.36 9.79
N LEU A 259 15.54 -31.69 9.77
CA LEU A 259 14.70 -32.41 10.72
C LEU A 259 15.30 -32.36 12.14
N GLU A 260 16.62 -32.19 12.25
CA GLU A 260 17.37 -32.05 13.49
C GLU A 260 17.07 -30.70 14.14
N GLU A 261 17.09 -29.62 13.37
CA GLU A 261 16.67 -28.28 13.83
C GLU A 261 15.20 -28.33 14.32
N VAL A 262 14.28 -29.00 13.60
CA VAL A 262 12.89 -29.20 14.06
C VAL A 262 12.81 -29.99 15.38
N LYS A 263 13.60 -31.06 15.54
CA LYS A 263 13.65 -31.85 16.79
C LYS A 263 14.18 -31.01 17.96
N GLU A 264 15.20 -30.17 17.77
CA GLU A 264 15.70 -29.24 18.79
C GLU A 264 14.61 -28.27 19.26
N VAL A 265 13.87 -27.66 18.33
CA VAL A 265 12.74 -26.76 18.64
C VAL A 265 11.69 -27.47 19.50
N LEU A 266 11.26 -28.66 19.09
CA LEU A 266 10.22 -29.42 19.78
C LEU A 266 10.67 -29.89 21.16
N ASN A 267 11.93 -30.29 21.33
CA ASN A 267 12.48 -30.66 22.63
C ASN A 267 12.50 -29.45 23.58
N TYR A 268 13.08 -28.32 23.15
CA TYR A 268 13.14 -27.10 23.95
C TYR A 268 11.75 -26.64 24.41
N ALA A 269 10.77 -26.65 23.51
CA ALA A 269 9.39 -26.26 23.83
C ALA A 269 8.65 -27.27 24.74
N SER A 270 9.09 -28.54 24.79
CA SER A 270 8.54 -29.53 25.72
C SER A 270 9.09 -29.38 27.15
N GLU A 271 10.30 -28.82 27.28
CA GLU A 271 10.99 -28.61 28.56
C GLU A 271 10.77 -27.19 29.13
N THR A 272 10.47 -26.21 28.28
CA THR A 272 10.45 -24.78 28.65
C THR A 272 9.18 -24.07 28.17
N ASN A 273 8.61 -23.22 29.02
CA ASN A 273 7.53 -22.31 28.61
C ASN A 273 8.07 -21.18 27.71
N THR A 274 7.93 -21.38 26.40
CA THR A 274 8.39 -20.50 25.31
C THR A 274 7.25 -19.68 24.71
N PHE A 275 7.57 -18.54 24.07
CA PHE A 275 6.62 -17.75 23.28
C PHE A 275 6.51 -18.20 21.82
N LEU A 276 7.22 -19.26 21.42
CA LEU A 276 7.16 -19.78 20.05
C LEU A 276 5.71 -20.08 19.63
N THR A 277 5.27 -19.47 18.52
CA THR A 277 3.93 -19.71 17.95
C THR A 277 3.99 -20.50 16.65
N ARG A 278 5.08 -20.36 15.87
CA ARG A 278 5.17 -20.91 14.52
C ARG A 278 6.56 -21.47 14.20
N ILE A 279 6.61 -22.53 13.40
CA ILE A 279 7.83 -23.09 12.81
C ILE A 279 7.76 -22.93 11.29
N MET A 280 8.73 -22.21 10.71
CA MET A 280 8.94 -22.12 9.27
C MET A 280 9.85 -23.27 8.82
N LEU A 281 9.38 -24.02 7.83
CA LEU A 281 10.09 -25.09 7.15
C LEU A 281 10.65 -24.50 5.84
N ASP A 282 11.89 -24.05 5.86
CA ASP A 282 12.54 -23.40 4.72
C ASP A 282 13.25 -24.43 3.83
N ASN A 283 12.90 -24.43 2.55
CA ASN A 283 13.53 -25.19 1.48
C ASN A 283 13.61 -26.73 1.70
N MET A 284 12.71 -27.31 2.50
CA MET A 284 12.59 -28.77 2.75
C MET A 284 11.96 -29.56 1.58
N VAL A 285 12.17 -29.10 0.34
CA VAL A 285 11.58 -29.64 -0.88
C VAL A 285 12.67 -29.69 -1.96
N VAL A 286 12.83 -30.84 -2.62
CA VAL A 286 13.91 -31.05 -3.60
C VAL A 286 13.32 -31.15 -5.01
N PRO A 287 13.69 -30.26 -5.96
CA PRO A 287 13.29 -30.39 -7.35
C PRO A 287 13.83 -31.68 -7.99
N LEU A 288 12.98 -32.40 -8.70
CA LEU A 288 13.34 -33.63 -9.42
C LEU A 288 13.55 -33.35 -10.92
N SER A 289 14.39 -34.15 -11.57
CA SER A 289 14.77 -33.97 -12.99
C SER A 289 13.62 -34.12 -13.99
N ASN A 290 12.50 -34.72 -13.58
CA ASN A 290 11.26 -34.84 -14.36
C ASN A 290 10.34 -33.59 -14.24
N GLY A 291 10.70 -32.62 -13.39
CA GLY A 291 9.91 -31.42 -13.10
C GLY A 291 8.83 -31.62 -12.03
N ASP A 292 8.86 -32.72 -11.28
CA ASP A 292 8.15 -32.87 -10.00
C ASP A 292 9.03 -32.38 -8.83
N VAL A 293 8.52 -32.50 -7.61
CA VAL A 293 9.22 -32.14 -6.37
C VAL A 293 9.11 -33.27 -5.35
N ASP A 294 10.24 -33.63 -4.73
CA ASP A 294 10.25 -34.49 -3.55
C ASP A 294 9.91 -33.65 -2.31
N VAL A 295 8.91 -34.12 -1.56
CA VAL A 295 8.37 -33.48 -0.36
C VAL A 295 8.50 -34.38 0.87
N SER A 296 9.30 -35.45 0.82
CA SER A 296 9.42 -36.44 1.89
C SER A 296 9.92 -35.82 3.20
N MET A 297 10.97 -34.98 3.15
CA MET A 297 11.47 -34.24 4.31
C MET A 297 10.39 -33.31 4.91
N LEU A 298 9.69 -32.56 4.06
CA LEU A 298 8.57 -31.71 4.47
C LEU A 298 7.40 -32.53 5.07
N GLN A 299 7.12 -33.73 4.56
CA GLN A 299 6.11 -34.61 5.13
C GLN A 299 6.50 -35.09 6.53
N GLU A 300 7.76 -35.50 6.72
CA GLU A 300 8.28 -35.91 8.01
C GLU A 300 8.30 -34.75 9.02
N ALA A 301 8.78 -33.56 8.63
CA ALA A 301 8.80 -32.37 9.49
C ALA A 301 7.40 -31.99 10.01
N VAL A 302 6.39 -31.97 9.12
CA VAL A 302 5.00 -31.70 9.51
C VAL A 302 4.45 -32.79 10.44
N ALA A 303 4.80 -34.06 10.20
CA ALA A 303 4.40 -35.18 11.06
C ALA A 303 5.07 -35.14 12.45
N LEU A 304 6.33 -34.70 12.55
CA LEU A 304 7.04 -34.48 13.82
C LEU A 304 6.42 -33.35 14.65
N ILE A 305 6.03 -32.25 13.99
CA ILE A 305 5.39 -31.12 14.66
C ILE A 305 3.98 -31.47 15.14
N ASN A 306 3.26 -32.34 14.40
CA ASN A 306 1.97 -32.93 14.79
C ASN A 306 0.94 -31.91 15.31
N GLY A 307 0.88 -30.73 14.68
CA GLY A 307 -0.05 -29.65 15.05
C GLY A 307 0.22 -28.95 16.38
N LYS A 308 1.38 -29.16 17.02
CA LYS A 308 1.78 -28.44 18.25
C LYS A 308 2.04 -26.95 18.03
N PHE A 309 2.45 -26.58 16.82
CA PHE A 309 2.74 -25.22 16.38
C PHE A 309 2.10 -24.99 15.02
N ASP A 310 1.82 -23.72 14.69
CA ASP A 310 1.57 -23.34 13.31
C ASP A 310 2.79 -23.69 12.45
N THR A 311 2.55 -24.14 11.23
CA THR A 311 3.61 -24.45 10.27
C THR A 311 3.51 -23.53 9.07
N GLU A 312 4.65 -23.00 8.65
CA GLU A 312 4.80 -22.18 7.44
C GLU A 312 5.84 -22.82 6.53
N ILE A 313 5.64 -22.75 5.21
CA ILE A 313 6.54 -23.37 4.23
C ILE A 313 7.07 -22.29 3.32
N SER A 314 8.38 -22.09 3.37
CA SER A 314 9.12 -21.17 2.53
C SER A 314 9.93 -21.96 1.50
N MET A 315 9.94 -21.49 0.26
CA MET A 315 10.90 -21.92 -0.75
C MET A 315 11.44 -20.66 -1.44
N GLN A 316 12.67 -20.73 -1.96
CA GLN A 316 13.37 -19.58 -2.54
C GLN A 316 12.62 -18.88 -3.71
N GLN A 317 11.58 -19.50 -4.27
CA GLN A 317 10.77 -18.92 -5.36
C GLN A 317 9.25 -18.96 -5.19
N CYS A 318 8.69 -19.60 -4.15
CA CYS A 318 7.25 -19.51 -3.84
C CYS A 318 6.94 -20.03 -2.42
N CYS A 319 6.13 -19.32 -1.64
CA CYS A 319 5.56 -19.86 -0.40
C CYS A 319 4.33 -20.70 -0.78
N ILE A 320 4.40 -22.03 -0.64
CA ILE A 320 3.35 -22.97 -1.05
C ILE A 320 3.16 -24.02 0.04
N PHE A 321 1.90 -24.30 0.39
CA PHE A 321 1.51 -25.49 1.14
C PHE A 321 1.04 -26.62 0.21
N LYS A 322 1.23 -27.88 0.64
CA LYS A 322 0.91 -29.12 -0.11
C LYS A 322 -0.41 -29.03 -0.91
N SER A 323 -0.51 -29.52 -2.16
CA SER A 323 0.16 -30.69 -2.76
C SER A 323 0.59 -30.48 -4.23
N ALA A 324 1.47 -31.34 -4.73
CA ALA A 324 2.21 -31.13 -5.98
C ALA A 324 1.36 -31.30 -7.26
N ARG A 325 1.14 -30.21 -8.00
CA ARG A 325 1.04 -30.18 -9.49
C ARG A 325 1.04 -28.79 -10.17
N VAL A 326 1.13 -27.69 -9.42
CA VAL A 326 0.67 -26.37 -9.91
C VAL A 326 1.76 -25.52 -10.61
N VAL A 327 3.05 -25.77 -10.39
CA VAL A 327 4.13 -24.84 -10.79
C VAL A 327 4.80 -25.18 -12.13
N ARG A 328 4.01 -25.26 -13.21
CA ARG A 328 4.54 -25.22 -14.59
C ARG A 328 4.23 -23.93 -15.35
N ARG A 329 3.58 -22.94 -14.71
CA ARG A 329 3.20 -21.68 -15.38
C ARG A 329 3.12 -20.44 -14.49
N LEU A 330 4.07 -20.30 -13.55
CA LEU A 330 4.41 -18.97 -13.02
C LEU A 330 5.25 -18.23 -14.07
N GLU A 331 4.59 -17.80 -15.16
CA GLU A 331 5.19 -16.91 -16.15
C GLU A 331 5.57 -15.59 -15.44
N MET A 332 6.83 -15.17 -15.60
CA MET A 332 7.36 -13.92 -15.03
C MET A 332 6.59 -12.72 -15.60
N LEU A 333 5.65 -12.20 -14.81
CA LEU A 333 4.91 -10.98 -15.14
C LEU A 333 5.72 -9.74 -14.75
N PHE A 334 6.50 -9.25 -15.71
CA PHE A 334 6.74 -7.81 -15.82
C PHE A 334 5.38 -7.09 -15.98
N LEU A 335 5.29 -5.84 -15.49
CA LEU A 335 4.07 -5.04 -15.55
C LEU A 335 3.49 -5.00 -16.97
N LYS A 336 2.30 -5.59 -17.16
CA LYS A 336 1.39 -5.25 -18.24
C LYS A 336 0.38 -4.21 -17.73
N GLN A 337 -0.10 -3.34 -18.61
CA GLN A 337 -1.02 -2.26 -18.24
C GLN A 337 -2.45 -2.81 -18.17
N TYR A 338 -2.97 -2.97 -16.95
CA TYR A 338 -4.25 -3.68 -16.70
C TYR A 338 -5.52 -2.83 -16.90
N ILE A 339 -5.45 -1.50 -16.73
CA ILE A 339 -6.60 -0.60 -16.57
C ILE A 339 -6.29 0.73 -17.27
N GLU A 340 -7.27 1.32 -17.97
CA GLU A 340 -7.16 2.66 -18.56
C GLU A 340 -8.38 3.51 -18.17
N LEU A 341 -8.20 4.83 -18.13
CA LEU A 341 -9.31 5.78 -18.03
C LEU A 341 -9.66 6.21 -19.47
N ASP A 342 -10.80 5.77 -19.98
CA ASP A 342 -11.23 6.07 -21.35
C ASP A 342 -11.90 7.47 -21.39
N LYS A 343 -11.48 8.24 -22.41
CA LYS A 343 -11.90 9.58 -22.87
C LYS A 343 -12.84 10.41 -21.98
N LEU A 344 -12.33 11.59 -21.65
CA LEU A 344 -13.10 12.79 -21.29
C LEU A 344 -14.20 13.05 -22.35
N VAL A 345 -15.46 13.13 -21.91
CA VAL A 345 -16.63 13.55 -22.71
C VAL A 345 -17.14 14.90 -22.21
#